data_AF-A0A9P7U3K1-F1
#
_entry.id   AF-A0A9P7U3K1-F1
#
_cell.length_a   1.000
_cell.length_b   1.000
_cell.length_c   1.000
_cell.angle_alpha   90.00
_cell.angle_beta   90.00
_cell.angle_gamma   90.00
#
_symmetry.space_group_name_H-M   'P 1'
#
loop_
_entity.id
_entity.type
_entity.pdbx_description
1 polymer ?
#
loop_
_entity_poly.entity_id
_entity_poly.type
_entity_poly.pdbx_seq_one_letter_code
_entity_poly.pdbx_strand_id
1 'polypeptide(L)'
;MHAITIGARNLVMGAWRRGTKLPEKFCYNSIRRQLGTSASAHQKAPEVATTGTTRSLRRDELRNAKPFSEFLTDKYNRQHDYLRISITERCNLRCVYCMPAEGVPLSPNRDLLTTPEIIMLSSIFVSQGVSKIRLTGGEPTVRRDIVPLMQQIGALRTDGLKELCITTNGITLRRKLDSMVQAGLTGVNLSLDTLDPWQFQIMTRRQGFEAVRDSIDRILEINKLGAGIKLKINCVVMRGVNDSQVLPFVEMTREKDLEVRFIEYMPFDGNRWNKNKMLGYSEMLDMIREQHPGLQKVVDHKNDTSKAWHIPGFAGQIGFITSMTHNFCGTCNRLRITSDGNLKVCLFGNAEVSLRDILRRSNNGDPIEALDTARPEADQLLDIIGMAVKNKKAKHAGLGELEHMKNRPMILIDPIAASLNVPSAKTRGFMSTLGGAFGSHYSAPGSRWACQTRLFSTSWALASRNESTHNDQADAKRLTHVSDSGSAHMVSISEKAVTSRTATAACRVRFSNKTAMSLIQENRMKKGDVLGVARIAGIMAAKRTPDLIPLCHPIAISHVAIDLDPAEGGEAIEIRATVTCDGKTGVEMEALTAASTAALTVYDMCKAVDKGMVIDGVRVVFKDGGRSGRWEAD
;
A
#
# COMPACT_ATOMS: atom_id res chain seq x y z
N MET A 1 31.15 -3.27 -60.72
CA MET A 1 30.11 -3.72 -61.68
C MET A 1 28.87 -2.86 -61.47
N HIS A 2 28.48 -2.15 -62.53
CA HIS A 2 27.21 -1.48 -62.81
C HIS A 2 26.62 -0.46 -61.82
N ALA A 3 26.85 0.80 -62.21
CA ALA A 3 25.99 1.95 -61.99
C ALA A 3 24.64 1.81 -62.73
N ILE A 4 23.58 2.43 -62.21
CA ILE A 4 22.57 3.11 -63.04
C ILE A 4 22.22 4.45 -62.37
N THR A 5 22.18 5.46 -63.23
CA THR A 5 22.09 6.90 -63.02
C THR A 5 20.79 7.40 -63.65
N ILE A 6 20.48 8.70 -63.47
CA ILE A 6 19.59 9.57 -64.29
C ILE A 6 18.14 9.65 -63.73
N GLY A 7 17.47 10.79 -63.57
CA GLY A 7 17.68 12.22 -63.89
C GLY A 7 16.31 12.90 -63.64
N ALA A 8 16.18 14.02 -62.92
CA ALA A 8 16.43 15.41 -63.28
C ALA A 8 15.56 15.99 -64.43
N ARG A 9 15.03 17.20 -64.17
CA ARG A 9 14.54 18.28 -65.09
C ARG A 9 13.03 18.24 -65.44
N ASN A 10 12.27 19.33 -65.61
CA ASN A 10 12.51 20.80 -65.60
C ASN A 10 11.13 21.52 -65.70
N LEU A 11 10.91 22.66 -65.01
CA LEU A 11 10.75 24.05 -65.57
C LEU A 11 9.49 24.24 -66.47
N VAL A 12 8.59 25.22 -66.24
CA VAL A 12 8.74 26.64 -66.64
C VAL A 12 7.53 27.51 -66.21
N MET A 13 7.84 28.70 -65.65
CA MET A 13 7.26 30.07 -65.72
C MET A 13 5.76 30.42 -65.55
N GLY A 14 5.56 31.52 -64.80
CA GLY A 14 4.46 32.47 -64.96
C GLY A 14 4.39 33.52 -63.82
N ALA A 15 4.99 34.70 -64.01
CA ALA A 15 5.12 35.78 -63.02
C ALA A 15 4.00 36.84 -63.12
N TRP A 16 3.66 37.54 -62.01
CA TRP A 16 3.78 39.02 -61.81
C TRP A 16 3.06 39.57 -60.53
N ARG A 17 3.87 40.13 -59.60
CA ARG A 17 3.78 41.35 -58.71
C ARG A 17 2.40 41.91 -58.23
N ARG A 18 2.19 42.45 -57.01
CA ARG A 18 2.92 43.42 -56.12
C ARG A 18 2.43 43.31 -54.65
N GLY A 19 3.31 43.36 -53.63
CA GLY A 19 3.50 44.49 -52.67
C GLY A 19 2.81 44.20 -51.31
N THR A 20 3.36 44.36 -50.09
CA THR A 20 4.44 45.19 -49.53
C THR A 20 4.92 44.67 -48.15
N LYS A 21 6.26 44.65 -47.97
CA LYS A 21 7.13 44.98 -46.81
C LYS A 21 6.95 44.34 -45.41
N LEU A 22 7.92 43.49 -45.05
CA LEU A 22 8.53 43.28 -43.72
C LEU A 22 9.71 44.28 -43.50
N PRO A 23 10.32 44.34 -42.30
CA PRO A 23 11.59 43.63 -42.17
C PRO A 23 11.87 42.94 -40.80
N GLU A 24 12.85 42.04 -40.86
CA GLU A 24 13.36 41.10 -39.87
C GLU A 24 14.41 41.66 -38.88
N LYS A 25 14.61 40.89 -37.78
CA LYS A 25 15.84 40.47 -37.08
C LYS A 25 16.92 41.50 -36.71
N PHE A 26 17.36 41.43 -35.45
CA PHE A 26 18.74 41.75 -35.05
C PHE A 26 19.28 40.79 -33.99
N CYS A 27 20.54 40.41 -34.16
CA CYS A 27 21.38 39.65 -33.24
C CYS A 27 22.72 40.40 -33.07
N TYR A 28 23.20 40.48 -31.83
CA TYR A 28 24.58 40.75 -31.33
C TYR A 28 25.47 41.82 -32.00
N ASN A 29 25.92 42.84 -31.24
CA ASN A 29 27.23 42.82 -30.56
C ASN A 29 27.57 44.12 -29.79
N SER A 30 28.36 43.93 -28.72
CA SER A 30 29.35 44.81 -28.07
C SER A 30 29.39 46.32 -28.37
N ILE A 31 29.42 47.16 -27.30
CA ILE A 31 30.08 48.47 -27.35
C ILE A 31 30.90 48.77 -26.08
N ARG A 32 32.18 49.03 -26.35
CA ARG A 32 33.27 49.57 -25.53
C ARG A 32 33.03 51.04 -25.15
N ARG A 33 33.60 51.42 -24.00
CA ARG A 33 33.81 52.80 -23.52
C ARG A 33 34.48 53.72 -24.56
N GLN A 34 34.08 54.99 -24.56
CA GLN A 34 34.95 56.13 -24.87
C GLN A 34 34.70 57.30 -23.92
N LEU A 35 35.79 58.02 -23.68
CA LEU A 35 36.04 59.09 -22.72
C LEU A 35 35.59 60.47 -23.21
N GLY A 36 35.43 61.42 -22.28
CA GLY A 36 35.47 62.86 -22.55
C GLY A 36 35.27 63.75 -21.31
N THR A 37 36.38 64.19 -20.70
CA THR A 37 36.72 65.56 -20.20
C THR A 37 35.69 66.36 -19.37
N SER A 38 35.99 67.11 -18.30
CA SER A 38 37.22 67.58 -17.65
C SER A 38 36.86 68.39 -16.37
N ALA A 39 37.71 68.28 -15.35
CA ALA A 39 38.14 69.23 -14.29
C ALA A 39 37.19 70.29 -13.68
N SER A 40 37.10 70.31 -12.33
CA SER A 40 37.73 71.33 -11.45
C SER A 40 37.51 71.02 -9.95
N ALA A 41 38.34 71.61 -9.11
CA ALA A 41 38.78 71.17 -7.78
C ALA A 41 38.06 71.83 -6.57
N HIS A 42 38.45 71.34 -5.38
CA HIS A 42 38.19 71.79 -3.99
C HIS A 42 36.86 71.28 -3.38
N GLN A 43 36.81 70.64 -2.19
CA GLN A 43 37.58 70.77 -0.94
C GLN A 43 37.46 69.50 -0.05
N LYS A 44 38.36 69.38 0.95
CA LYS A 44 38.48 68.30 1.95
C LYS A 44 37.27 68.18 2.92
N ALA A 45 36.86 66.92 3.16
CA ALA A 45 36.41 66.19 4.38
C ALA A 45 35.69 66.95 5.53
N PRO A 46 34.62 66.37 6.15
CA PRO A 46 34.77 65.18 7.01
C PRO A 46 33.67 64.09 6.97
N GLU A 47 34.10 62.89 7.38
CA GLU A 47 33.44 61.86 8.21
C GLU A 47 31.99 61.37 7.99
N VAL A 48 31.93 60.09 7.58
CA VAL A 48 31.09 58.97 8.07
C VAL A 48 29.61 59.25 8.42
N ALA A 49 28.71 58.80 7.54
CA ALA A 49 27.34 58.41 7.89
C ALA A 49 26.96 57.05 7.26
N THR A 50 27.21 56.01 8.06
CA THR A 50 26.44 54.77 8.21
C THR A 50 25.57 54.25 7.06
N THR A 51 25.96 53.07 6.58
CA THR A 51 25.16 52.03 5.93
C THR A 51 23.92 51.64 6.77
N GLY A 52 22.81 52.38 6.65
CA GLY A 52 21.58 52.12 7.42
C GLY A 52 20.37 51.66 6.61
N THR A 53 20.30 52.01 5.31
CA THR A 53 18.99 52.09 4.63
C THR A 53 18.51 50.77 4.03
N THR A 54 19.41 49.88 3.59
CA THR A 54 19.03 48.56 3.01
C THR A 54 18.66 47.51 4.05
N ARG A 55 19.06 47.69 5.32
CA ARG A 55 18.75 46.75 6.41
C ARG A 55 17.39 47.03 7.05
N SER A 56 16.86 48.26 6.94
CA SER A 56 15.52 48.64 7.45
C SER A 56 14.40 48.08 6.57
N LEU A 57 14.50 48.22 5.24
CA LEU A 57 13.45 47.73 4.32
C LEU A 57 13.21 46.21 4.45
N ARG A 58 14.29 45.43 4.60
CA ARG A 58 14.21 43.98 4.84
C ARG A 58 13.60 43.64 6.21
N ARG A 59 13.78 44.51 7.21
CA ARG A 59 13.26 44.36 8.57
C ARG A 59 11.79 44.75 8.64
N ASP A 60 11.38 45.75 7.85
CA ASP A 60 10.01 46.21 7.71
C ASP A 60 9.19 45.24 6.85
N GLU A 61 9.78 44.59 5.83
CA GLU A 61 9.18 43.47 5.09
C GLU A 61 9.03 42.20 5.96
N LEU A 62 10.01 41.89 6.82
CA LEU A 62 9.90 40.80 7.81
C LEU A 62 8.85 41.10 8.89
N ARG A 63 8.63 42.37 9.21
CA ARG A 63 7.67 42.85 10.21
C ARG A 63 6.25 42.97 9.66
N ASN A 64 6.10 43.18 8.34
CA ASN A 64 4.83 43.21 7.60
C ASN A 64 4.46 41.89 6.93
N ALA A 65 5.24 40.83 7.13
CA ALA A 65 4.79 39.47 6.81
C ALA A 65 3.52 39.20 7.61
N LYS A 66 2.41 38.84 6.94
CA LYS A 66 1.19 38.41 7.63
C LYS A 66 1.60 37.40 8.70
N PRO A 67 1.31 37.64 9.99
CA PRO A 67 1.60 36.65 11.01
C PRO A 67 0.88 35.37 10.61
N PHE A 68 1.62 34.25 10.64
CA PHE A 68 1.05 32.94 10.34
C PHE A 68 -0.22 32.75 11.19
N SER A 69 -1.31 32.31 10.56
CA SER A 69 -2.63 32.35 11.19
C SER A 69 -2.69 31.56 12.50
N GLU A 70 -3.33 32.13 13.51
CA GLU A 70 -3.58 31.43 14.78
C GLU A 70 -4.45 30.18 14.56
N PHE A 71 -5.35 30.20 13.57
CA PHE A 71 -6.20 29.05 13.23
C PHE A 71 -5.40 27.83 12.75
N LEU A 72 -4.22 28.03 12.17
CA LEU A 72 -3.35 26.95 11.71
C LEU A 72 -2.19 26.65 12.67
N THR A 73 -2.21 27.24 13.87
CA THR A 73 -1.22 27.01 14.91
C THR A 73 -1.83 26.20 16.05
N ASP A 74 -1.18 25.09 16.41
CA ASP A 74 -1.67 24.24 17.48
C ASP A 74 -1.18 24.65 18.88
N LYS A 75 -1.63 23.91 19.91
CA LYS A 75 -1.26 24.15 21.32
C LYS A 75 0.23 23.95 21.63
N TYR A 76 1.00 23.38 20.70
CA TYR A 76 2.44 23.18 20.82
C TYR A 76 3.24 24.17 19.98
N ASN A 77 2.57 25.24 19.49
CA ASN A 77 3.16 26.28 18.66
C ASN A 77 3.74 25.76 17.33
N ARG A 78 3.19 24.63 16.82
CA ARG A 78 3.54 24.12 15.49
C ARG A 78 2.68 24.85 14.47
N GLN A 79 3.34 25.50 13.51
CA GLN A 79 2.69 26.15 12.37
C GLN A 79 2.44 25.13 11.27
N HIS A 80 1.19 24.98 10.84
CA HIS A 80 0.79 24.00 9.82
C HIS A 80 0.70 24.60 8.42
N ASP A 81 1.84 24.74 7.76
CA ASP A 81 1.96 25.33 6.41
C ASP A 81 1.89 24.31 5.26
N TYR A 82 1.63 23.04 5.55
CA TYR A 82 1.63 21.95 4.58
C TYR A 82 0.29 21.18 4.57
N LEU A 83 -0.49 21.38 3.50
CA LEU A 83 -1.76 20.72 3.25
C LEU A 83 -1.61 19.55 2.26
N ARG A 84 -2.19 18.39 2.58
CA ARG A 84 -2.32 17.25 1.65
C ARG A 84 -3.79 17.00 1.35
N ILE A 85 -4.16 17.01 0.07
CA ILE A 85 -5.56 16.86 -0.36
C ILE A 85 -5.68 15.55 -1.14
N SER A 86 -6.50 14.63 -0.65
CA SER A 86 -6.93 13.44 -1.38
C SER A 86 -8.03 13.85 -2.35
N ILE A 87 -7.77 13.72 -3.66
CA ILE A 87 -8.67 14.24 -4.70
C ILE A 87 -9.46 13.15 -5.43
N THR A 88 -9.26 11.89 -5.08
CA THR A 88 -9.96 10.74 -5.68
C THR A 88 -9.74 9.50 -4.84
N GLU A 89 -10.72 8.59 -4.80
CA GLU A 89 -10.56 7.25 -4.21
C GLU A 89 -10.09 6.21 -5.24
N ARG A 90 -10.24 6.52 -6.53
CA ARG A 90 -9.86 5.62 -7.62
C ARG A 90 -8.36 5.45 -7.69
N CYS A 91 -7.91 4.20 -7.81
CA CYS A 91 -6.52 3.84 -8.09
C CYS A 91 -6.47 2.83 -9.24
N ASN A 92 -5.47 2.96 -10.11
CA ASN A 92 -5.18 2.01 -11.19
C ASN A 92 -4.27 0.84 -10.73
N LEU A 93 -3.79 0.84 -9.48
CA LEU A 93 -3.05 -0.25 -8.85
C LEU A 93 -3.84 -0.92 -7.72
N ARG A 94 -3.39 -2.10 -7.27
CA ARG A 94 -3.95 -2.87 -6.15
C ARG A 94 -2.85 -3.37 -5.22
N CYS A 95 -2.03 -2.43 -4.73
CA CYS A 95 -0.82 -2.74 -3.98
C CYS A 95 -1.13 -3.58 -2.73
N VAL A 96 -0.33 -4.62 -2.47
CA VAL A 96 -0.56 -5.63 -1.42
C VAL A 96 -0.69 -5.07 -0.01
N TYR A 97 -0.04 -3.93 0.27
CA TYR A 97 -0.06 -3.25 1.56
C TYR A 97 -1.04 -2.06 1.62
N CYS A 98 -1.76 -1.77 0.54
CA CYS A 98 -2.61 -0.59 0.42
C CYS A 98 -4.06 -0.92 0.08
N MET A 99 -4.31 -1.85 -0.84
CA MET A 99 -5.67 -2.16 -1.31
C MET A 99 -5.85 -3.67 -1.50
N PRO A 100 -7.03 -4.24 -1.15
CA PRO A 100 -7.36 -5.63 -1.47
C PRO A 100 -7.32 -5.90 -2.98
N ALA A 101 -7.23 -7.17 -3.38
CA ALA A 101 -7.01 -7.54 -4.79
C ALA A 101 -8.22 -7.18 -5.67
N GLU A 102 -9.41 -7.39 -5.12
CA GLU A 102 -10.72 -7.05 -5.62
C GLU A 102 -10.96 -5.53 -5.70
N GLY A 103 -10.15 -4.72 -5.01
CA GLY A 103 -10.37 -3.29 -4.87
C GLY A 103 -11.37 -2.94 -3.77
N VAL A 104 -11.70 -1.65 -3.68
CA VAL A 104 -12.57 -1.10 -2.63
C VAL A 104 -13.84 -0.54 -3.26
N PRO A 105 -15.00 -0.65 -2.59
CA PRO A 105 -16.21 0.06 -2.99
C PRO A 105 -15.91 1.57 -3.07
N LEU A 106 -16.30 2.20 -4.17
CA LEU A 106 -16.10 3.63 -4.38
C LEU A 106 -17.32 4.41 -3.90
N SER A 107 -17.08 5.56 -3.25
CA SER A 107 -18.16 6.47 -2.90
C SER A 107 -18.87 7.01 -4.14
N PRO A 108 -20.18 7.30 -4.06
CA PRO A 108 -20.89 8.09 -5.06
C PRO A 108 -20.17 9.44 -5.30
N ASN A 109 -20.21 9.94 -6.54
CA ASN A 109 -19.58 11.22 -6.88
C ASN A 109 -20.12 12.38 -6.02
N ARG A 110 -21.41 12.33 -5.63
CA ARG A 110 -22.03 13.32 -4.73
C ARG A 110 -21.26 13.42 -3.41
N ASP A 111 -20.72 12.33 -2.90
CA ASP A 111 -20.04 12.30 -1.60
C ASP A 111 -18.55 12.72 -1.71
N LEU A 112 -18.05 12.98 -2.91
CA LEU A 112 -16.68 13.42 -3.10
C LEU A 112 -16.61 14.95 -3.24
N LEU A 113 -15.47 15.53 -2.88
CA LEU A 113 -15.22 16.94 -3.12
C LEU A 113 -15.15 17.25 -4.62
N THR A 114 -15.92 18.25 -5.04
CA THR A 114 -15.88 18.78 -6.42
C THR A 114 -14.61 19.62 -6.64
N THR A 115 -14.31 19.94 -7.89
CA THR A 115 -13.18 20.83 -8.23
C THR A 115 -13.33 22.22 -7.61
N PRO A 116 -14.48 22.91 -7.73
CA PRO A 116 -14.72 24.17 -7.03
C PRO A 116 -14.51 24.08 -5.52
N GLU A 117 -15.01 23.02 -4.86
CA GLU A 117 -14.84 22.82 -3.42
C GLU A 117 -13.37 22.67 -3.03
N ILE A 118 -12.57 21.92 -3.80
CA ILE A 118 -11.13 21.77 -3.56
C ILE A 118 -10.41 23.10 -3.71
N ILE A 119 -10.76 23.91 -4.72
CA ILE A 119 -10.14 25.22 -4.96
C ILE A 119 -10.49 26.18 -3.83
N MET A 120 -11.76 26.22 -3.42
CA MET A 120 -12.23 27.05 -2.31
C MET A 120 -11.49 26.71 -1.01
N LEU A 121 -11.39 25.42 -0.66
CA LEU A 121 -10.60 24.97 0.49
C LEU A 121 -9.13 25.37 0.34
N SER A 122 -8.53 25.13 -0.83
CA SER A 122 -7.13 25.46 -1.08
C SER A 122 -6.88 26.96 -0.90
N SER A 123 -7.76 27.82 -1.41
CA SER A 123 -7.67 29.28 -1.26
C SER A 123 -7.76 29.70 0.21
N ILE A 124 -8.69 29.12 0.97
CA ILE A 124 -8.83 29.41 2.41
C ILE A 124 -7.55 29.03 3.13
N PHE A 125 -7.04 27.81 2.97
CA PHE A 125 -5.82 27.37 3.63
C PHE A 125 -4.58 28.20 3.24
N VAL A 126 -4.43 28.55 1.95
CA VAL A 126 -3.32 29.40 1.48
C VAL A 126 -3.41 30.80 2.10
N SER A 127 -4.60 31.39 2.17
CA SER A 127 -4.81 32.71 2.80
C SER A 127 -4.42 32.74 4.28
N GLN A 128 -4.46 31.59 4.95
CA GLN A 128 -4.09 31.41 6.36
C GLN A 128 -2.61 31.04 6.58
N GLY A 129 -1.82 30.90 5.51
CA GLY A 129 -0.38 30.66 5.58
C GLY A 129 0.09 29.29 5.10
N VAL A 130 -0.79 28.45 4.52
CA VAL A 130 -0.34 27.24 3.83
C VAL A 130 0.49 27.62 2.61
N SER A 131 1.77 27.26 2.64
CA SER A 131 2.71 27.53 1.56
C SER A 131 2.95 26.31 0.65
N LYS A 132 2.49 25.13 1.08
CA LYS A 132 2.68 23.87 0.36
C LYS A 132 1.39 23.06 0.27
N ILE A 133 0.97 22.75 -0.95
CA ILE A 133 -0.14 21.84 -1.23
C ILE A 133 0.40 20.58 -1.93
N ARG A 134 -0.03 19.42 -1.45
CA ARG A 134 0.23 18.13 -2.11
C ARG A 134 -1.05 17.43 -2.48
N LEU A 135 -1.21 17.15 -3.77
CA LEU A 135 -2.31 16.35 -4.30
C LEU A 135 -1.99 14.85 -4.18
N THR A 136 -2.96 14.09 -3.69
CA THR A 136 -2.90 12.64 -3.49
C THR A 136 -4.27 12.01 -3.78
N GLY A 137 -4.51 10.76 -3.37
CA GLY A 137 -5.78 10.10 -3.56
C GLY A 137 -5.66 8.61 -3.25
N GLY A 138 -6.39 7.81 -4.02
CA GLY A 138 -5.85 6.59 -4.61
C GLY A 138 -4.72 6.98 -5.55
N GLU A 139 -5.02 7.15 -6.85
CA GLU A 139 -4.06 7.66 -7.84
C GLU A 139 -4.56 8.99 -8.43
N PRO A 140 -3.95 10.14 -8.08
CA PRO A 140 -4.41 11.45 -8.54
C PRO A 140 -4.40 11.60 -10.06
N THR A 141 -3.46 10.95 -10.76
CA THR A 141 -3.35 11.06 -12.23
C THR A 141 -4.52 10.39 -12.97
N VAL A 142 -5.31 9.53 -12.30
CA VAL A 142 -6.53 8.93 -12.85
C VAL A 142 -7.71 9.91 -12.85
N ARG A 143 -7.67 10.98 -12.05
CA ARG A 143 -8.71 12.03 -12.08
C ARG A 143 -8.71 12.74 -13.45
N ARG A 144 -9.90 12.85 -14.06
CA ARG A 144 -10.07 13.33 -15.44
C ARG A 144 -9.60 14.78 -15.59
N ASP A 145 -9.99 15.64 -14.65
CA ASP A 145 -9.76 17.08 -14.65
C ASP A 145 -8.57 17.50 -13.77
N ILE A 146 -7.61 16.60 -13.51
CA ILE A 146 -6.44 16.89 -12.66
C ILE A 146 -5.61 18.08 -13.14
N VAL A 147 -5.43 18.22 -14.46
CA VAL A 147 -4.64 19.33 -15.03
C VAL A 147 -5.38 20.67 -14.85
N PRO A 148 -6.66 20.80 -15.24
CA PRO A 148 -7.46 22.00 -14.91
C PRO A 148 -7.48 22.35 -13.42
N LEU A 149 -7.61 21.34 -12.54
CA LEU A 149 -7.56 21.54 -11.09
C LEU A 149 -6.20 22.12 -10.65
N MET A 150 -5.10 21.56 -11.15
CA MET A 150 -3.76 22.04 -10.83
C MET A 150 -3.50 23.45 -11.34
N GLN A 151 -4.04 23.82 -12.51
CA GLN A 151 -3.93 25.19 -13.04
C GLN A 151 -4.59 26.20 -12.10
N GLN A 152 -5.79 25.89 -11.61
CA GLN A 152 -6.53 26.76 -10.69
C GLN A 152 -5.85 26.85 -9.31
N ILE A 153 -5.35 25.72 -8.76
CA ILE A 153 -4.56 25.76 -7.52
C ILE A 153 -3.24 26.51 -7.73
N GLY A 154 -2.61 26.35 -8.90
CA GLY A 154 -1.37 27.04 -9.27
C GLY A 154 -1.52 28.56 -9.31
N ALA A 155 -2.72 29.09 -9.61
CA ALA A 155 -3.00 30.52 -9.58
C ALA A 155 -2.89 31.13 -8.16
N LEU A 156 -3.10 30.33 -7.11
CA LEU A 156 -2.97 30.73 -5.69
C LEU A 156 -1.51 31.04 -5.29
N ARG A 157 -0.54 30.92 -6.20
CA ARG A 157 0.83 31.43 -6.00
C ARG A 157 0.85 32.92 -5.72
N THR A 158 -0.07 33.66 -6.32
CA THR A 158 -0.26 35.10 -6.07
C THR A 158 -0.66 35.38 -4.62
N ASP A 159 -1.33 34.43 -3.97
CA ASP A 159 -1.81 34.52 -2.58
C ASP A 159 -0.83 33.91 -1.55
N GLY A 160 0.30 33.36 -1.98
CA GLY A 160 1.37 32.85 -1.10
C GLY A 160 1.69 31.36 -1.23
N LEU A 161 1.03 30.61 -2.12
CA LEU A 161 1.40 29.23 -2.41
C LEU A 161 2.81 29.17 -3.03
N LYS A 162 3.72 28.39 -2.43
CA LYS A 162 5.12 28.25 -2.91
C LYS A 162 5.36 26.91 -3.59
N GLU A 163 4.79 25.83 -3.04
CA GLU A 163 5.01 24.48 -3.54
C GLU A 163 3.68 23.79 -3.87
N LEU A 164 3.52 23.37 -5.14
CA LEU A 164 2.45 22.49 -5.58
C LEU A 164 3.08 21.14 -5.95
N CYS A 165 2.75 20.11 -5.19
CA CYS A 165 3.33 18.78 -5.35
C CYS A 165 2.27 17.71 -5.64
N ILE A 166 2.71 16.58 -6.19
CA ILE A 166 1.86 15.40 -6.40
C ILE A 166 2.50 14.15 -5.78
N THR A 167 1.69 13.23 -5.25
CA THR A 167 2.11 11.86 -4.93
C THR A 167 1.39 10.88 -5.84
N THR A 168 2.14 10.13 -6.63
CA THR A 168 1.62 9.25 -7.71
C THR A 168 2.43 7.97 -7.80
N ASN A 169 1.83 6.90 -8.31
CA ASN A 169 2.55 5.69 -8.72
C ASN A 169 3.31 5.84 -10.04
N GLY A 170 3.09 6.93 -10.78
CA GLY A 170 3.86 7.27 -11.99
C GLY A 170 3.33 6.68 -13.29
N ILE A 171 2.45 5.66 -13.29
CA ILE A 171 2.07 4.94 -14.54
C ILE A 171 1.48 5.86 -15.62
N THR A 172 0.65 6.84 -15.24
CA THR A 172 0.04 7.76 -16.21
C THR A 172 0.65 9.17 -16.18
N LEU A 173 1.71 9.36 -15.38
CA LEU A 173 2.30 10.67 -15.13
C LEU A 173 2.91 11.28 -16.41
N ARG A 174 3.70 10.49 -17.15
CA ARG A 174 4.40 10.95 -18.37
C ARG A 174 3.50 11.73 -19.33
N ARG A 175 2.27 11.27 -19.57
CA ARG A 175 1.32 11.89 -20.51
C ARG A 175 0.78 13.25 -20.05
N LYS A 176 0.84 13.55 -18.75
CA LYS A 176 0.28 14.77 -18.15
C LYS A 176 1.36 15.72 -17.63
N LEU A 177 2.60 15.26 -17.56
CA LEU A 177 3.69 15.93 -16.85
C LEU A 177 3.96 17.34 -17.41
N ASP A 178 4.06 17.51 -18.72
CA ASP A 178 4.35 18.82 -19.32
C ASP A 178 3.26 19.85 -18.97
N SER A 179 1.98 19.48 -19.06
CA SER A 179 0.86 20.34 -18.66
C SER A 179 0.83 20.60 -17.15
N MET A 180 1.25 19.63 -16.33
CA MET A 180 1.38 19.82 -14.88
C MET A 180 2.50 20.80 -14.53
N VAL A 181 3.62 20.78 -15.26
CA VAL A 181 4.71 21.75 -15.10
C VAL A 181 4.25 23.15 -15.47
N GLN A 182 3.52 23.30 -16.57
CA GLN A 182 2.88 24.56 -16.95
C GLN A 182 1.88 25.06 -15.88
N ALA A 183 1.19 24.15 -15.21
CA ALA A 183 0.31 24.44 -14.07
C ALA A 183 1.06 24.78 -12.77
N GLY A 184 2.40 24.76 -12.76
CA GLY A 184 3.21 25.11 -11.60
C GLY A 184 3.56 23.95 -10.67
N LEU A 185 3.61 22.71 -11.17
CA LEU A 185 4.14 21.58 -10.41
C LEU A 185 5.60 21.81 -10.02
N THR A 186 5.92 21.72 -8.71
CA THR A 186 7.28 21.92 -8.18
C THR A 186 7.92 20.65 -7.63
N GLY A 187 7.14 19.57 -7.42
CA GLY A 187 7.69 18.34 -6.87
C GLY A 187 6.81 17.11 -7.07
N VAL A 188 7.47 15.98 -7.33
CA VAL A 188 6.84 14.68 -7.53
C VAL A 188 7.37 13.72 -6.47
N ASN A 189 6.44 13.14 -5.70
CA ASN A 189 6.73 11.97 -4.89
C ASN A 189 6.19 10.75 -5.61
N LEU A 190 7.07 9.95 -6.17
CA LEU A 190 6.74 8.75 -6.91
C LEU A 190 6.79 7.54 -5.97
N SER A 191 5.70 6.78 -5.89
CA SER A 191 5.66 5.52 -5.13
C SER A 191 6.15 4.36 -5.99
N LEU A 192 7.30 3.80 -5.63
CA LEU A 192 7.92 2.65 -6.31
C LEU A 192 8.65 1.80 -5.27
N ASP A 193 8.20 0.56 -5.09
CA ASP A 193 8.67 -0.31 -4.00
C ASP A 193 9.68 -1.38 -4.45
N THR A 194 9.98 -1.44 -5.75
CA THR A 194 10.96 -2.37 -6.32
C THR A 194 11.44 -1.88 -7.68
N LEU A 195 12.68 -2.23 -8.04
CA LEU A 195 13.28 -2.02 -9.36
C LEU A 195 13.20 -3.28 -10.23
N ASP A 196 12.65 -4.39 -9.71
CA ASP A 196 12.39 -5.61 -10.45
C ASP A 196 10.98 -5.59 -11.08
N PRO A 197 10.86 -5.74 -12.43
CA PRO A 197 9.57 -5.69 -13.11
C PRO A 197 8.57 -6.77 -12.66
N TRP A 198 9.04 -7.97 -12.31
CA TRP A 198 8.18 -9.08 -11.91
C TRP A 198 7.67 -8.87 -10.48
N GLN A 199 8.55 -8.50 -9.57
CA GLN A 199 8.21 -8.12 -8.20
C GLN A 199 7.28 -6.91 -8.20
N PHE A 200 7.45 -5.94 -9.11
CA PHE A 200 6.52 -4.82 -9.26
C PHE A 200 5.10 -5.32 -9.55
N GLN A 201 4.96 -6.26 -10.49
CA GLN A 201 3.65 -6.83 -10.83
C GLN A 201 3.05 -7.62 -9.66
N ILE A 202 3.88 -8.34 -8.89
CA ILE A 202 3.42 -9.05 -7.68
C ILE A 202 2.93 -8.06 -6.62
N MET A 203 3.73 -7.03 -6.33
CA MET A 203 3.43 -6.06 -5.27
C MET A 203 2.25 -5.18 -5.61
N THR A 204 2.10 -4.76 -6.87
CA THR A 204 1.05 -3.83 -7.31
C THR A 204 -0.18 -4.53 -7.91
N ARG A 205 -0.08 -5.84 -8.17
CA ARG A 205 -1.05 -6.70 -8.87
C ARG A 205 -1.44 -6.22 -10.27
N ARG A 206 -0.62 -5.37 -10.90
CA ARG A 206 -0.81 -4.82 -12.23
C ARG A 206 0.53 -4.65 -12.92
N GLN A 207 0.53 -4.67 -14.25
CA GLN A 207 1.70 -4.27 -15.02
C GLN A 207 1.81 -2.73 -15.05
N GLY A 208 3.00 -2.22 -15.38
CA GLY A 208 3.21 -0.77 -15.49
C GLY A 208 4.62 -0.28 -15.17
N PHE A 209 5.55 -1.17 -14.80
CA PHE A 209 6.92 -0.80 -14.39
C PHE A 209 7.62 0.08 -15.43
N GLU A 210 7.56 -0.27 -16.72
CA GLU A 210 8.16 0.53 -17.79
C GLU A 210 7.58 1.95 -17.87
N ALA A 211 6.26 2.10 -17.69
CA ALA A 211 5.61 3.42 -17.69
C ALA A 211 6.04 4.28 -16.48
N VAL A 212 6.36 3.65 -15.35
CA VAL A 212 6.93 4.32 -14.18
C VAL A 212 8.35 4.78 -14.47
N ARG A 213 9.20 3.91 -15.03
CA ARG A 213 10.57 4.25 -15.45
C ARG A 213 10.59 5.42 -16.43
N ASP A 214 9.76 5.33 -17.47
CA ASP A 214 9.54 6.38 -18.44
C ASP A 214 9.17 7.73 -17.81
N SER A 215 8.38 7.70 -16.74
CA SER A 215 7.99 8.91 -16.02
C SER A 215 9.15 9.48 -15.18
N ILE A 216 9.99 8.62 -14.58
CA ILE A 216 11.22 9.04 -13.87
C ILE A 216 12.18 9.69 -14.86
N ASP A 217 12.46 9.02 -15.98
CA ASP A 217 13.42 9.50 -16.97
C ASP A 217 12.93 10.81 -17.60
N ARG A 218 11.63 10.94 -17.89
CA ARG A 218 11.06 12.22 -18.37
C ARG A 218 11.22 13.36 -17.38
N ILE A 219 11.05 13.13 -16.07
CA ILE A 219 11.26 14.18 -15.04
C ILE A 219 12.72 14.62 -15.01
N LEU A 220 13.66 13.68 -15.12
CA LEU A 220 15.10 13.99 -15.16
C LEU A 220 15.45 14.78 -16.42
N GLU A 221 14.87 14.43 -17.58
CA GLU A 221 15.05 15.18 -18.83
C GLU A 221 14.59 16.63 -18.72
N ILE A 222 13.36 16.88 -18.26
CA ILE A 222 12.84 18.26 -18.14
C ILE A 222 13.58 19.06 -17.07
N ASN A 223 14.14 18.41 -16.06
CA ASN A 223 15.02 19.06 -15.09
C ASN A 223 16.34 19.51 -15.72
N LYS A 224 16.93 18.72 -16.63
CA LYS A 224 18.09 19.16 -17.44
C LYS A 224 17.76 20.39 -18.30
N LEU A 225 16.49 20.56 -18.69
CA LEU A 225 15.99 21.75 -19.39
C LEU A 225 15.64 22.92 -18.46
N GLY A 226 15.82 22.78 -17.14
CA GLY A 226 15.62 23.86 -16.15
C GLY A 226 14.26 23.88 -15.44
N ALA A 227 13.44 22.82 -15.55
CA ALA A 227 12.13 22.78 -14.87
C ALA A 227 12.24 22.75 -13.33
N GLY A 228 13.35 22.24 -12.77
CA GLY A 228 13.64 22.29 -11.33
C GLY A 228 12.66 21.50 -10.44
N ILE A 229 12.05 20.43 -10.96
CA ILE A 229 11.09 19.60 -10.23
C ILE A 229 11.83 18.71 -9.25
N LYS A 230 11.48 18.81 -7.95
CA LYS A 230 12.03 17.93 -6.92
C LYS A 230 11.45 16.52 -7.08
N LEU A 231 12.26 15.56 -7.51
CA LEU A 231 11.87 14.14 -7.65
C LEU A 231 12.26 13.35 -6.41
N LYS A 232 11.28 12.67 -5.80
CA LYS A 232 11.45 11.84 -4.62
C LYS A 232 10.80 10.48 -4.86
N ILE A 233 11.55 9.40 -4.75
CA ILE A 233 11.02 8.04 -4.81
C ILE A 233 10.72 7.58 -3.38
N ASN A 234 9.50 7.13 -3.13
CA ASN A 234 9.09 6.58 -1.84
C ASN A 234 8.93 5.06 -1.98
N CYS A 235 9.69 4.31 -1.18
CA CYS A 235 9.68 2.85 -1.14
C CYS A 235 9.28 2.39 0.27
N VAL A 236 8.15 1.69 0.40
CA VAL A 236 7.75 1.02 1.64
C VAL A 236 8.50 -0.31 1.72
N VAL A 237 9.35 -0.47 2.72
CA VAL A 237 10.20 -1.64 2.85
C VAL A 237 9.57 -2.67 3.78
N MET A 238 9.42 -3.89 3.28
CA MET A 238 8.82 -5.03 3.95
C MET A 238 9.80 -6.21 3.94
N ARG A 239 10.13 -6.70 5.14
CA ARG A 239 11.02 -7.85 5.34
C ARG A 239 10.50 -9.10 4.64
N GLY A 240 11.38 -9.80 3.93
CA GLY A 240 11.06 -11.01 3.16
C GLY A 240 10.13 -10.75 1.97
N VAL A 241 9.92 -9.48 1.58
CA VAL A 241 9.09 -9.11 0.43
C VAL A 241 9.89 -8.30 -0.56
N ASN A 242 10.45 -7.16 -0.15
CA ASN A 242 11.22 -6.25 -1.02
C ASN A 242 12.41 -5.60 -0.29
N ASP A 243 12.79 -6.11 0.87
CA ASP A 243 13.99 -5.70 1.61
C ASP A 243 15.29 -5.85 0.81
N SER A 244 15.36 -6.83 -0.10
CA SER A 244 16.46 -6.95 -1.05
C SER A 244 16.60 -5.77 -2.03
N GLN A 245 15.57 -4.93 -2.17
CA GLN A 245 15.57 -3.76 -3.07
C GLN A 245 16.23 -2.53 -2.47
N VAL A 246 16.56 -2.52 -1.17
CA VAL A 246 17.17 -1.36 -0.49
C VAL A 246 18.47 -0.95 -1.20
N LEU A 247 19.42 -1.87 -1.37
CA LEU A 247 20.70 -1.58 -2.02
C LEU A 247 20.55 -1.18 -3.52
N PRO A 248 19.77 -1.88 -4.35
CA PRO A 248 19.47 -1.43 -5.71
C PRO A 248 18.95 0.00 -5.80
N PHE A 249 18.07 0.41 -4.87
CA PHE A 249 17.58 1.78 -4.81
C PHE A 249 18.65 2.79 -4.38
N VAL A 250 19.56 2.41 -3.48
CA VAL A 250 20.72 3.25 -3.14
C VAL A 250 21.58 3.45 -4.38
N GLU A 251 21.90 2.39 -5.11
CA GLU A 251 22.71 2.44 -6.32
C GLU A 251 22.07 3.30 -7.43
N MET A 252 20.74 3.31 -7.52
CA MET A 252 20.02 4.21 -8.44
C MET A 252 20.36 5.69 -8.22
N THR A 253 20.70 6.10 -7.00
CA THR A 253 21.06 7.49 -6.67
C THR A 253 22.49 7.87 -7.04
N ARG A 254 23.31 6.91 -7.50
CA ARG A 254 24.70 7.16 -7.91
C ARG A 254 24.78 8.17 -9.05
N GLU A 255 24.02 7.94 -10.11
CA GLU A 255 24.06 8.75 -11.34
C GLU A 255 22.85 9.69 -11.49
N LYS A 256 21.77 9.44 -10.76
CA LYS A 256 20.52 10.20 -10.88
C LYS A 256 20.38 11.17 -9.70
N ASP A 257 20.23 12.46 -10.02
CA ASP A 257 19.89 13.51 -9.05
C ASP A 257 18.42 13.39 -8.61
N LEU A 258 18.19 12.47 -7.68
CA LEU A 258 16.90 12.22 -7.04
C LEU A 258 17.11 11.74 -5.60
N GLU A 259 16.04 11.82 -4.80
CA GLU A 259 16.06 11.34 -3.42
C GLU A 259 15.22 10.05 -3.29
N VAL A 260 15.82 8.93 -2.87
CA VAL A 260 15.07 7.71 -2.53
C VAL A 260 14.79 7.66 -1.03
N ARG A 261 13.53 7.48 -0.66
CA ARG A 261 13.03 7.50 0.71
C ARG A 261 12.49 6.14 1.10
N PHE A 262 13.18 5.47 2.01
CA PHE A 262 12.72 4.23 2.62
C PHE A 262 11.74 4.55 3.75
N ILE A 263 10.57 3.92 3.69
CA ILE A 263 9.47 4.10 4.64
C ILE A 263 9.31 2.80 5.41
N GLU A 264 9.33 2.88 6.74
CA GLU A 264 8.98 1.75 7.60
C GLU A 264 7.54 1.32 7.28
N TYR A 265 7.32 0.03 7.07
CA TYR A 265 5.98 -0.53 6.97
C TYR A 265 5.19 -0.13 8.25
N MET A 266 3.92 0.28 8.11
CA MET A 266 3.09 0.79 9.21
C MET A 266 1.73 0.08 9.27
N PRO A 267 1.10 -0.02 10.46
CA PRO A 267 -0.25 -0.54 10.60
C PRO A 267 -1.29 0.43 10.01
N PHE A 268 -2.19 -0.10 9.18
CA PHE A 268 -3.41 0.57 8.73
C PHE A 268 -4.57 -0.42 8.73
N ASP A 269 -5.78 0.09 8.96
CA ASP A 269 -7.00 -0.72 8.82
C ASP A 269 -7.05 -1.34 7.41
N GLY A 270 -7.26 -2.66 7.35
CA GLY A 270 -7.34 -3.43 6.11
C GLY A 270 -6.01 -3.82 5.47
N ASN A 271 -4.84 -3.34 5.94
CA ASN A 271 -3.55 -3.62 5.28
C ASN A 271 -2.86 -4.92 5.70
N ARG A 272 -3.49 -5.76 6.54
CA ARG A 272 -2.92 -7.01 7.07
C ARG A 272 -1.52 -6.80 7.66
N TRP A 273 -1.38 -5.75 8.47
CA TRP A 273 -0.18 -5.43 9.23
C TRP A 273 0.42 -6.67 9.91
N ASN A 274 1.74 -6.80 9.86
CA ASN A 274 2.47 -7.83 10.57
C ASN A 274 3.82 -7.27 11.02
N LYS A 275 4.04 -7.25 12.34
CA LYS A 275 5.27 -6.75 12.95
C LYS A 275 6.53 -7.46 12.43
N ASN A 276 6.47 -8.74 12.10
CA ASN A 276 7.61 -9.51 11.58
C ASN A 276 8.04 -9.06 10.18
N LYS A 277 7.14 -8.38 9.44
CA LYS A 277 7.45 -7.78 8.14
C LYS A 277 8.04 -6.38 8.25
N MET A 278 8.09 -5.80 9.44
CA MET A 278 8.70 -4.49 9.65
C MET A 278 10.23 -4.62 9.60
N LEU A 279 10.85 -3.72 8.83
CA LEU A 279 12.29 -3.53 8.82
C LEU A 279 12.58 -2.14 9.39
N GLY A 280 13.32 -2.09 10.50
CA GLY A 280 13.57 -0.85 11.22
C GLY A 280 14.58 0.05 10.50
N TYR A 281 14.53 1.35 10.83
CA TYR A 281 15.52 2.33 10.38
C TYR A 281 16.98 1.91 10.59
N SER A 282 17.33 1.43 11.79
CA SER A 282 18.71 1.03 12.12
C SER A 282 19.17 -0.12 11.25
N GLU A 283 18.33 -1.15 11.10
CA GLU A 283 18.62 -2.31 10.23
C GLU A 283 18.84 -1.87 8.78
N MET A 284 17.97 -1.00 8.24
CA MET A 284 18.16 -0.48 6.89
C MET A 284 19.43 0.35 6.73
N LEU A 285 19.77 1.15 7.75
CA LEU A 285 20.99 1.94 7.74
C LEU A 285 22.24 1.07 7.80
N ASP A 286 22.23 0.01 8.62
CA ASP A 286 23.35 -0.91 8.79
C ASP A 286 23.61 -1.70 7.51
N MET A 287 22.56 -2.21 6.84
CA MET A 287 22.68 -2.85 5.53
C MET A 287 23.35 -1.95 4.49
N ILE A 288 23.02 -0.65 4.47
CA ILE A 288 23.61 0.30 3.51
C ILE A 288 25.04 0.63 3.88
N ARG A 289 25.35 0.79 5.18
CA ARG A 289 26.70 1.08 5.65
C ARG A 289 27.69 -0.05 5.39
N GLU A 290 27.23 -1.29 5.42
CA GLU A 290 28.05 -2.45 5.10
C GLU A 290 28.62 -2.35 3.67
N GLN A 291 27.81 -1.88 2.71
CA GLN A 291 28.25 -1.68 1.32
C GLN A 291 28.84 -0.29 1.05
N HIS A 292 28.41 0.72 1.81
CA HIS A 292 28.85 2.10 1.69
C HIS A 292 29.27 2.69 3.06
N PRO A 293 30.48 2.35 3.55
CA PRO A 293 30.97 2.83 4.84
C PRO A 293 31.09 4.36 4.93
N GLY A 294 31.23 5.05 3.79
CA GLY A 294 31.33 6.50 3.68
C GLY A 294 30.00 7.26 3.78
N LEU A 295 28.88 6.61 4.13
CA LEU A 295 27.57 7.24 4.23
C LEU A 295 27.53 8.35 5.30
N GLN A 296 27.19 9.58 4.90
CA GLN A 296 27.16 10.78 5.74
C GLN A 296 25.74 11.28 5.98
N LYS A 297 25.46 11.73 7.20
CA LYS A 297 24.15 12.30 7.53
C LYS A 297 24.07 13.74 7.03
N VAL A 298 22.99 14.08 6.34
CA VAL A 298 22.68 15.47 5.96
C VAL A 298 22.02 16.19 7.14
N VAL A 299 22.25 17.50 7.25
CA VAL A 299 21.65 18.32 8.30
C VAL A 299 20.13 18.36 8.12
N ASP A 300 19.39 17.98 9.16
CA ASP A 300 17.93 17.99 9.16
C ASP A 300 17.40 19.43 9.16
N HIS A 301 16.38 19.73 8.35
CA HIS A 301 15.63 20.99 8.45
C HIS A 301 14.48 20.89 9.46
N LYS A 302 13.98 22.04 9.92
CA LYS A 302 13.01 22.18 11.02
C LYS A 302 11.84 21.18 10.98
N ASN A 303 11.23 20.97 9.81
CA ASN A 303 10.03 20.14 9.65
C ASN A 303 10.27 18.89 8.77
N ASP A 304 11.52 18.45 8.64
CA ASP A 304 11.84 17.30 7.78
C ASP A 304 11.21 16.01 8.31
N THR A 305 10.51 15.33 7.40
CA THR A 305 9.86 14.04 7.68
C THR A 305 10.85 12.87 7.56
N SER A 306 11.89 13.05 6.75
CA SER A 306 12.89 12.02 6.44
C SER A 306 14.24 12.45 6.97
N LYS A 307 14.98 11.52 7.58
CA LYS A 307 16.39 11.70 7.91
C LYS A 307 17.20 11.47 6.63
N ALA A 308 17.78 12.53 6.08
CA ALA A 308 18.52 12.47 4.83
C ALA A 308 19.98 12.06 5.06
N TRP A 309 20.50 11.26 4.14
CA TRP A 309 21.88 10.79 4.09
C TRP A 309 22.40 10.89 2.66
N HIS A 310 23.71 11.07 2.54
CA HIS A 310 24.42 11.22 1.28
C HIS A 310 25.64 10.31 1.26
N ILE A 311 25.91 9.72 0.10
CA ILE A 311 27.12 8.93 -0.14
C ILE A 311 28.06 9.83 -0.98
N PRO A 312 29.28 10.13 -0.51
CA PRO A 312 30.24 10.90 -1.27
C PRO A 312 30.44 10.34 -2.70
N GLY A 313 30.33 11.21 -3.70
CA GLY A 313 30.42 10.86 -5.12
C GLY A 313 29.09 10.48 -5.79
N PHE A 314 28.01 10.30 -5.02
CA PHE A 314 26.68 10.06 -5.60
C PHE A 314 26.00 11.40 -5.92
N ALA A 315 25.27 11.44 -7.03
CA ALA A 315 24.51 12.61 -7.47
C ALA A 315 23.27 12.84 -6.58
N GLY A 316 22.57 11.76 -6.21
CA GLY A 316 21.35 11.80 -5.42
C GLY A 316 21.57 11.61 -3.92
N GLN A 317 20.46 11.39 -3.20
CA GLN A 317 20.45 11.22 -1.75
C GLN A 317 19.49 10.09 -1.33
N ILE A 318 19.67 9.58 -0.11
CA ILE A 318 18.74 8.65 0.49
C ILE A 318 18.11 9.25 1.74
N GLY A 319 16.88 8.85 2.03
CA GLY A 319 16.13 9.33 3.18
C GLY A 319 15.42 8.20 3.91
N PHE A 320 15.25 8.34 5.21
CA PHE A 320 14.49 7.38 6.00
C PHE A 320 13.31 8.05 6.69
N ILE A 321 12.11 7.54 6.43
CA ILE A 321 10.88 7.96 7.09
C ILE A 321 10.60 6.96 8.22
N THR A 322 11.03 7.34 9.41
CA THR A 322 11.06 6.48 10.61
C THR A 322 9.76 6.59 11.40
N SER A 323 8.64 6.31 10.73
CA SER A 323 7.30 6.56 11.28
C SER A 323 6.99 5.82 12.57
N MET A 324 7.62 4.67 12.81
CA MET A 324 7.33 3.80 13.95
C MET A 324 8.45 3.83 14.99
N THR A 325 9.71 3.78 14.57
CA THR A 325 10.85 3.71 15.51
C THR A 325 11.21 5.07 16.09
N HIS A 326 11.16 6.14 15.28
CA HIS A 326 11.61 7.48 15.67
C HIS A 326 10.70 8.54 15.02
N ASN A 327 9.53 8.76 15.61
CA ASN A 327 8.55 9.67 15.03
C ASN A 327 9.06 11.13 14.96
N PHE A 328 8.55 11.88 13.98
CA PHE A 328 8.84 13.32 13.75
C PHE A 328 7.68 14.22 14.22
N CYS A 329 6.86 13.75 15.18
CA CYS A 329 5.63 14.47 15.52
C CYS A 329 5.89 15.86 16.12
N GLY A 330 7.01 16.05 16.84
CA GLY A 330 7.37 17.33 17.46
C GLY A 330 7.47 18.50 16.47
N THR A 331 7.76 18.23 15.20
CA THR A 331 7.90 19.26 14.15
C THR A 331 6.88 19.10 13.01
N CYS A 332 5.84 18.29 13.23
CA CYS A 332 4.88 17.97 12.18
C CYS A 332 3.97 19.17 11.83
N ASN A 333 4.16 19.73 10.65
CA ASN A 333 3.40 20.84 10.07
C ASN A 333 2.25 20.42 9.13
N ARG A 334 1.86 19.13 9.11
CA ARG A 334 0.95 18.59 8.08
C ARG A 334 -0.52 18.55 8.50
N LEU A 335 -1.39 18.98 7.60
CA LEU A 335 -2.84 18.76 7.62
C LEU A 335 -3.27 17.93 6.41
N ARG A 336 -4.37 17.20 6.54
CA ARG A 336 -4.87 16.32 5.47
C ARG A 336 -6.36 16.51 5.27
N ILE A 337 -6.78 16.56 4.01
CA ILE A 337 -8.19 16.51 3.62
C ILE A 337 -8.39 15.21 2.84
N THR A 338 -9.37 14.41 3.25
CA THR A 338 -9.77 13.18 2.56
C THR A 338 -10.62 13.51 1.32
N SER A 339 -10.86 12.51 0.46
CA SER A 339 -11.59 12.68 -0.80
C SER A 339 -13.07 13.04 -0.62
N ASP A 340 -13.67 12.64 0.50
CA ASP A 340 -15.00 13.03 0.96
C ASP A 340 -15.00 14.32 1.79
N GLY A 341 -13.86 14.99 1.89
CA GLY A 341 -13.71 16.33 2.47
C GLY A 341 -13.68 16.41 3.98
N ASN A 342 -13.24 15.34 4.66
CA ASN A 342 -12.93 15.37 6.08
C ASN A 342 -11.50 15.87 6.34
N LEU A 343 -11.35 16.76 7.31
CA LEU A 343 -10.08 17.24 7.83
C LEU A 343 -9.51 16.27 8.86
N LYS A 344 -8.33 15.70 8.58
CA LYS A 344 -7.52 14.92 9.51
C LYS A 344 -6.25 15.69 9.89
N VAL A 345 -6.15 16.06 11.17
CA VAL A 345 -4.95 16.75 11.70
C VAL A 345 -3.80 15.81 11.99
N CYS A 346 -4.06 14.51 12.12
CA CYS A 346 -3.08 13.44 12.28
C CYS A 346 -3.42 12.27 11.36
N LEU A 347 -2.41 11.57 10.85
CA LEU A 347 -2.63 10.37 10.02
C LEU A 347 -3.23 9.21 10.81
N PHE A 348 -2.91 9.13 12.10
CA PHE A 348 -3.35 8.10 13.05
C PHE A 348 -4.41 8.62 14.04
N GLY A 349 -5.05 9.76 13.71
CA GLY A 349 -6.09 10.34 14.53
C GLY A 349 -7.46 9.91 14.04
N ASN A 350 -8.32 9.51 14.98
CA ASN A 350 -9.70 9.10 14.69
C ASN A 350 -10.66 10.28 14.58
N ALA A 351 -10.28 11.42 15.17
CA ALA A 351 -11.06 12.64 15.08
C ALA A 351 -10.94 13.24 13.68
N GLU A 352 -12.06 13.35 13.00
CA GLU A 352 -12.20 13.97 11.68
C GLU A 352 -13.33 15.00 11.74
N VAL A 353 -13.25 16.03 10.90
CA VAL A 353 -14.31 17.04 10.77
C VAL A 353 -14.65 17.23 9.30
N SER A 354 -15.93 17.09 8.94
CA SER A 354 -16.38 17.21 7.55
C SER A 354 -16.43 18.68 7.10
N LEU A 355 -15.40 19.13 6.40
CA LEU A 355 -15.36 20.47 5.79
C LEU A 355 -16.32 20.54 4.60
N ARG A 356 -16.50 19.44 3.87
CA ARG A 356 -17.45 19.33 2.76
C ARG A 356 -18.86 19.69 3.20
N ASP A 357 -19.36 19.06 4.26
CA ASP A 357 -20.75 19.27 4.67
C ASP A 357 -20.97 20.69 5.16
N ILE A 358 -19.97 21.30 5.81
CA ILE A 358 -20.01 22.71 6.22
C ILE A 358 -20.07 23.63 4.99
N LEU A 359 -19.20 23.41 4.00
CA LEU A 359 -19.22 24.19 2.76
C LEU A 359 -20.57 24.11 2.05
N ARG A 360 -21.14 22.92 1.96
CA ARG A 360 -22.40 22.67 1.25
C ARG A 360 -23.63 23.19 1.99
N ARG A 361 -23.56 23.57 3.26
CA ARG A 361 -24.70 24.22 3.97
C ARG A 361 -25.19 25.46 3.22
N SER A 362 -24.26 26.23 2.66
CA SER A 362 -24.57 27.41 1.83
C SER A 362 -25.29 27.08 0.52
N ASN A 363 -25.30 25.80 0.13
CA ASN A 363 -25.89 25.28 -1.10
C ASN A 363 -26.88 24.13 -0.80
N ASN A 364 -27.66 24.23 0.28
CA ASN A 364 -28.68 23.26 0.68
C ASN A 364 -28.19 21.80 0.82
N GLY A 365 -26.89 21.60 1.10
CA GLY A 365 -26.27 20.28 1.20
C GLY A 365 -25.83 19.68 -0.13
N ASP A 366 -26.03 20.37 -1.25
CA ASP A 366 -25.68 19.87 -2.58
C ASP A 366 -24.26 20.26 -3.02
N PRO A 367 -23.62 19.45 -3.89
CA PRO A 367 -22.30 19.74 -4.41
C PRO A 367 -22.22 21.11 -5.09
N ILE A 368 -21.14 21.84 -4.82
CA ILE A 368 -20.89 23.15 -5.45
C ILE A 368 -20.26 22.91 -6.84
N GLU A 369 -20.94 23.32 -7.91
CA GLU A 369 -20.49 23.10 -9.30
C GLU A 369 -19.73 24.28 -9.90
N ALA A 370 -19.85 25.49 -9.34
CA ALA A 370 -19.12 26.68 -9.77
C ALA A 370 -18.63 27.52 -8.58
N LEU A 371 -17.53 28.26 -8.75
CA LEU A 371 -16.97 29.08 -7.67
C LEU A 371 -17.88 30.26 -7.28
N ASP A 372 -18.71 30.75 -8.21
CA ASP A 372 -19.56 31.93 -8.00
C ASP A 372 -20.87 31.61 -7.25
N THR A 373 -21.25 30.33 -7.16
CA THR A 373 -22.56 29.92 -6.64
C THR A 373 -22.64 29.87 -5.11
N ALA A 374 -21.51 29.88 -4.42
CA ALA A 374 -21.47 29.76 -2.96
C ALA A 374 -20.38 30.66 -2.36
N ARG A 375 -20.79 31.58 -1.47
CA ARG A 375 -19.87 32.25 -0.55
C ARG A 375 -19.96 31.52 0.79
N PRO A 376 -18.99 30.65 1.13
CA PRO A 376 -19.04 29.97 2.41
C PRO A 376 -18.95 31.00 3.55
N GLU A 377 -19.53 30.67 4.70
CA GLU A 377 -19.22 31.34 5.96
C GLU A 377 -17.76 31.03 6.33
N ALA A 378 -16.83 31.76 5.70
CA ALA A 378 -15.40 31.51 5.81
C ALA A 378 -14.94 31.54 7.28
N ASP A 379 -15.50 32.44 8.08
CA ASP A 379 -15.20 32.58 9.50
C ASP A 379 -15.60 31.33 10.30
N GLN A 380 -16.82 30.82 10.10
CA GLN A 380 -17.27 29.57 10.75
C GLN A 380 -16.37 28.38 10.37
N LEU A 381 -15.99 28.29 9.09
CA LEU A 381 -15.10 27.22 8.64
C LEU A 381 -13.71 27.33 9.28
N LEU A 382 -13.18 28.55 9.39
CA LEU A 382 -11.88 28.83 10.02
C LEU A 382 -11.90 28.50 11.52
N ASP A 383 -12.97 28.83 12.24
CA ASP A 383 -13.13 28.48 13.65
C ASP A 383 -13.07 26.97 13.86
N ILE A 384 -13.80 26.23 13.04
CA ILE A 384 -13.85 24.76 13.10
C ILE A 384 -12.48 24.15 12.77
N ILE A 385 -11.80 24.68 11.74
CA ILE A 385 -10.42 24.28 11.40
C ILE A 385 -9.49 24.57 12.59
N GLY A 386 -9.58 25.75 13.19
CA GLY A 386 -8.80 26.17 14.35
C GLY A 386 -9.00 25.25 15.55
N MET A 387 -10.24 24.88 15.86
CA MET A 387 -10.55 23.93 16.92
C MET A 387 -9.94 22.55 16.64
N ALA A 388 -10.07 22.05 15.40
CA ALA A 388 -9.49 20.77 15.01
C ALA A 388 -7.95 20.78 15.13
N VAL A 389 -7.30 21.84 14.65
CA VAL A 389 -5.85 22.05 14.74
C VAL A 389 -5.39 22.13 16.20
N LYS A 390 -6.08 22.90 17.05
CA LYS A 390 -5.80 23.01 18.49
C LYS A 390 -5.97 21.67 19.24
N ASN A 391 -6.72 20.71 18.68
CA ASN A 391 -6.88 19.36 19.23
C ASN A 391 -5.81 18.35 18.74
N LYS A 392 -4.89 18.76 17.86
CA LYS A 392 -3.79 17.92 17.40
C LYS A 392 -2.87 17.55 18.57
N LYS A 393 -2.70 16.26 18.83
CA LYS A 393 -1.81 15.75 19.90
C LYS A 393 -0.33 16.03 19.62
N ALA A 394 0.50 16.05 20.66
CA ALA A 394 1.96 16.23 20.53
C ALA A 394 2.59 15.13 19.66
N LYS A 395 2.21 13.87 19.90
CA LYS A 395 2.66 12.67 19.20
C LYS A 395 1.51 11.69 18.97
N HIS A 396 1.69 10.78 18.00
CA HIS A 396 0.76 9.65 17.83
C HIS A 396 0.98 8.60 18.93
N ALA A 397 0.04 7.66 19.03
CA ALA A 397 0.11 6.52 19.94
C ALA A 397 1.33 5.61 19.62
N GLY A 398 1.77 4.82 20.59
CA GLY A 398 2.87 3.86 20.39
C GLY A 398 2.46 2.72 19.44
N LEU A 399 3.44 1.99 18.91
CA LEU A 399 3.20 0.89 17.95
C LEU A 399 2.14 -0.12 18.44
N GLY A 400 2.20 -0.55 19.70
CA GLY A 400 1.25 -1.53 20.25
C GLY A 400 -0.18 -1.00 20.40
N GLU A 401 -0.36 0.31 20.62
CA GLU A 401 -1.69 0.93 20.65
C GLU A 401 -2.23 1.15 19.24
N LEU A 402 -1.37 1.58 18.30
CA LEU A 402 -1.73 1.83 16.91
C LEU A 402 -2.24 0.58 16.19
N GLU A 403 -1.75 -0.61 16.55
CA GLU A 403 -2.20 -1.88 15.99
C GLU A 403 -3.68 -2.18 16.29
N HIS A 404 -4.21 -1.66 17.39
CA HIS A 404 -5.58 -1.92 17.84
C HIS A 404 -6.52 -0.71 17.71
N MET A 405 -5.99 0.44 17.31
CA MET A 405 -6.79 1.63 17.04
C MET A 405 -7.42 1.55 15.65
N LYS A 406 -8.76 1.59 15.59
CA LYS A 406 -9.48 1.85 14.33
C LYS A 406 -9.06 3.21 13.79
N ASN A 407 -8.35 3.24 12.68
CA ASN A 407 -7.92 4.47 12.01
C ASN A 407 -8.25 4.40 10.52
N ARG A 408 -9.26 5.19 10.13
CA ARG A 408 -9.71 5.27 8.75
C ARG A 408 -8.55 5.71 7.82
N PRO A 409 -8.26 4.96 6.75
CA PRO A 409 -7.28 5.36 5.76
C PRO A 409 -7.72 6.61 4.98
N MET A 410 -6.80 7.24 4.25
CA MET A 410 -7.09 8.45 3.46
C MET A 410 -8.02 8.22 2.25
N ILE A 411 -8.29 6.94 1.96
CA ILE A 411 -9.27 6.42 1.01
C ILE A 411 -10.13 5.42 1.77
N LEU A 412 -11.42 5.27 1.44
CA LEU A 412 -12.23 4.22 2.05
C LEU A 412 -11.69 2.84 1.62
N ILE A 413 -11.17 2.08 2.59
CA ILE A 413 -10.73 0.69 2.39
C ILE A 413 -11.79 -0.30 2.90
N ASP A 414 -12.68 0.14 3.79
CA ASP A 414 -13.73 -0.68 4.36
C ASP A 414 -15.13 -0.31 3.84
N PRO A 415 -16.01 -1.31 3.63
CA PRO A 415 -17.43 -1.06 3.46
C PRO A 415 -18.01 -0.59 4.80
N ILE A 416 -18.25 0.71 4.96
CA ILE A 416 -18.97 1.22 6.13
C ILE A 416 -20.42 0.74 6.04
N ALA A 417 -20.83 -0.06 7.03
CA ALA A 417 -22.23 -0.20 7.39
C ALA A 417 -22.75 1.19 7.82
N ALA A 418 -23.70 1.73 7.05
CA ALA A 418 -24.34 3.00 7.36
C ALA A 418 -24.97 2.93 8.77
N SER A 419 -24.37 3.58 9.75
CA SER A 419 -25.02 3.84 11.03
C SER A 419 -26.02 4.98 10.83
N LEU A 420 -27.25 4.63 10.46
CA LEU A 420 -28.39 5.53 10.56
C LEU A 420 -28.71 5.72 12.05
N ASN A 421 -28.17 6.79 12.65
CA ASN A 421 -28.70 7.30 13.91
C ASN A 421 -29.99 8.08 13.61
N VAL A 422 -31.12 7.40 13.67
CA VAL A 422 -32.43 8.04 13.81
C VAL A 422 -32.71 8.18 15.30
N PRO A 423 -33.05 9.38 15.83
CA PRO A 423 -33.44 9.54 17.22
C PRO A 423 -34.79 8.84 17.45
N SER A 424 -34.84 7.90 18.38
CA SER A 424 -36.07 7.26 18.83
C SER A 424 -36.97 8.27 19.54
N ALA A 425 -38.08 8.62 18.90
CA ALA A 425 -39.17 9.37 19.50
C ALA A 425 -39.98 8.44 20.42
N LYS A 426 -40.08 8.85 21.69
CA LYS A 426 -40.94 8.24 22.71
C LYS A 426 -42.40 8.25 22.24
N THR A 427 -43.07 7.11 22.31
CA THR A 427 -44.54 7.10 22.40
C THR A 427 -45.00 6.07 23.44
N ARG A 428 -45.88 6.54 24.32
CA ARG A 428 -46.51 5.83 25.44
C ARG A 428 -47.55 4.82 24.95
N GLY A 429 -47.57 3.69 25.66
CA GLY A 429 -48.65 2.74 26.02
C GLY A 429 -49.96 2.67 25.24
N PHE A 430 -50.46 1.43 25.09
CA PHE A 430 -51.84 1.04 25.41
C PHE A 430 -51.92 -0.47 25.65
N MET A 431 -52.57 -0.87 26.75
CA MET A 431 -52.98 -2.24 27.11
C MET A 431 -54.17 -2.68 26.25
N SER A 432 -54.34 -3.99 26.01
CA SER A 432 -55.51 -4.78 26.47
C SER A 432 -55.68 -6.14 25.75
N THR A 433 -55.88 -7.22 26.55
CA THR A 433 -56.91 -8.32 26.43
C THR A 433 -56.93 -9.25 25.20
N LEU A 434 -57.36 -10.52 25.19
CA LEU A 434 -57.78 -11.59 26.13
C LEU A 434 -58.08 -12.84 25.27
N GLY A 435 -57.93 -14.06 25.84
CA GLY A 435 -58.64 -15.30 25.47
C GLY A 435 -58.05 -16.13 24.32
N GLY A 436 -58.04 -17.47 24.29
CA GLY A 436 -58.50 -18.58 25.14
C GLY A 436 -58.10 -19.89 24.42
N ALA A 437 -57.48 -20.88 25.09
CA ALA A 437 -58.08 -22.12 25.62
C ALA A 437 -58.11 -23.33 24.66
N PHE A 438 -58.01 -24.54 25.26
CA PHE A 438 -57.90 -25.93 24.74
C PHE A 438 -56.47 -26.44 24.44
N GLY A 439 -55.94 -27.52 25.03
CA GLY A 439 -56.39 -28.45 26.07
C GLY A 439 -55.53 -29.75 26.06
N SER A 440 -55.00 -30.14 27.23
CA SER A 440 -54.70 -31.52 27.71
C SER A 440 -53.66 -32.42 26.97
N HIS A 441 -52.81 -33.26 27.59
CA HIS A 441 -52.67 -33.80 28.94
C HIS A 441 -51.36 -34.65 29.08
N TYR A 442 -50.78 -34.72 30.31
CA TYR A 442 -49.86 -35.75 30.90
C TYR A 442 -48.39 -35.85 30.37
N SER A 443 -47.29 -35.88 31.15
CA SER A 443 -47.01 -36.16 32.59
C SER A 443 -45.70 -35.46 33.06
N ALA A 444 -45.62 -35.11 34.35
CA ALA A 444 -44.42 -34.69 35.12
C ALA A 444 -44.07 -35.79 36.17
N PRO A 445 -43.12 -35.66 37.14
CA PRO A 445 -42.18 -34.56 37.47
C PRO A 445 -40.74 -35.03 37.85
N GLY A 446 -39.82 -34.09 38.15
CA GLY A 446 -38.57 -34.42 38.85
C GLY A 446 -37.43 -33.38 38.78
N SER A 447 -37.60 -32.24 39.45
CA SER A 447 -36.64 -31.13 39.60
C SER A 447 -35.44 -31.40 40.53
N ARG A 448 -34.30 -30.72 40.30
CA ARG A 448 -33.41 -29.96 41.25
C ARG A 448 -31.96 -29.93 40.72
N TRP A 449 -31.46 -28.81 40.20
CA TRP A 449 -30.73 -27.69 40.86
C TRP A 449 -29.22 -27.94 41.14
N ALA A 450 -28.44 -26.90 40.78
CA ALA A 450 -27.15 -26.45 41.30
C ALA A 450 -25.81 -26.94 40.68
N CYS A 451 -25.16 -25.99 39.99
CA CYS A 451 -23.83 -25.41 40.27
C CYS A 451 -22.70 -26.34 40.79
N GLN A 452 -21.60 -26.48 40.03
CA GLN A 452 -20.26 -25.93 40.38
C GLN A 452 -19.16 -26.34 39.39
N THR A 453 -18.33 -25.36 39.08
CA THR A 453 -16.95 -25.42 38.58
C THR A 453 -16.02 -26.22 39.48
N ARG A 454 -15.05 -26.97 38.92
CA ARG A 454 -13.70 -27.12 39.51
C ARG A 454 -12.60 -27.30 38.45
N LEU A 455 -11.60 -26.46 38.59
CA LEU A 455 -10.21 -26.62 38.14
C LEU A 455 -9.53 -27.70 38.98
N PHE A 456 -8.59 -28.45 38.40
CA PHE A 456 -7.47 -29.02 39.16
C PHE A 456 -6.19 -29.04 38.32
N SER A 457 -5.22 -28.26 38.80
CA SER A 457 -3.78 -28.51 38.67
C SER A 457 -3.34 -29.29 39.91
N THR A 458 -2.34 -30.17 39.77
CA THR A 458 -1.13 -30.20 40.63
C THR A 458 -0.16 -31.30 40.20
N SER A 459 1.11 -30.93 40.17
CA SER A 459 2.31 -31.77 40.12
C SER A 459 2.53 -32.58 41.40
N TRP A 460 3.30 -33.68 41.34
CA TRP A 460 4.28 -34.22 42.32
C TRP A 460 4.98 -35.43 41.67
N ALA A 461 6.31 -35.43 41.46
CA ALA A 461 7.44 -35.61 42.39
C ALA A 461 7.80 -37.10 42.66
N LEU A 462 9.10 -37.39 42.54
CA LEU A 462 9.75 -38.71 42.57
C LEU A 462 9.53 -39.50 43.86
N ALA A 463 9.47 -40.84 43.73
CA ALA A 463 9.81 -41.78 44.79
C ALA A 463 10.64 -42.93 44.22
N SER A 464 11.82 -43.13 44.80
CA SER A 464 12.76 -44.21 44.52
C SER A 464 12.27 -45.56 45.06
N ARG A 465 12.43 -46.64 44.29
CA ARG A 465 12.65 -47.98 44.83
C ARG A 465 13.64 -48.73 43.95
N ASN A 466 14.62 -49.31 44.61
CA ASN A 466 15.75 -50.05 44.09
C ASN A 466 15.41 -51.54 44.21
N GLU A 467 15.37 -52.29 43.11
CA GLU A 467 15.69 -53.72 43.12
C GLU A 467 15.94 -54.25 41.71
N SER A 468 17.04 -54.99 41.62
CA SER A 468 17.69 -55.56 40.46
C SER A 468 17.03 -56.85 39.96
N THR A 469 16.92 -57.04 38.64
CA THR A 469 17.59 -58.09 37.84
C THR A 469 16.86 -58.36 36.51
N HIS A 470 17.66 -58.68 35.49
CA HIS A 470 17.30 -59.28 34.19
C HIS A 470 16.69 -58.40 33.09
N ASN A 471 17.61 -57.79 32.34
CA ASN A 471 17.76 -57.85 30.87
C ASN A 471 16.57 -58.44 30.08
N ASP A 472 15.79 -57.57 29.44
CA ASP A 472 15.14 -57.86 28.16
C ASP A 472 15.19 -56.62 27.27
N GLN A 473 15.88 -56.77 26.14
CA GLN A 473 15.96 -55.80 25.06
C GLN A 473 14.59 -55.71 24.36
N ALA A 474 13.88 -54.59 24.56
CA ALA A 474 12.86 -54.12 23.65
C ALA A 474 13.18 -52.67 23.28
N ASP A 475 13.76 -52.50 22.09
CA ASP A 475 14.12 -51.21 21.50
C ASP A 475 12.83 -50.40 21.24
N ALA A 476 12.43 -49.59 22.22
CA ALA A 476 11.27 -48.72 22.11
C ALA A 476 11.57 -47.64 21.06
N LYS A 477 10.95 -47.75 19.88
CA LYS A 477 11.06 -46.78 18.77
C LYS A 477 10.92 -45.33 19.26
N ARG A 478 12.05 -44.65 19.42
CA ARG A 478 12.12 -43.22 19.78
C ARG A 478 11.49 -42.39 18.66
N LEU A 479 10.48 -41.59 18.98
CA LEU A 479 9.81 -40.71 18.01
C LEU A 479 10.80 -39.65 17.53
N THR A 480 11.11 -39.64 16.23
CA THR A 480 12.15 -38.76 15.65
C THR A 480 11.85 -37.27 15.76
N HIS A 481 10.58 -36.90 15.92
CA HIS A 481 10.13 -35.51 16.00
C HIS A 481 9.99 -34.98 17.43
N VAL A 482 10.27 -35.79 18.45
CA VAL A 482 10.06 -35.43 19.85
C VAL A 482 11.41 -35.47 20.58
N SER A 483 11.78 -34.36 21.22
CA SER A 483 12.99 -34.33 22.06
C SER A 483 12.81 -35.16 23.32
N ASP A 484 13.89 -35.44 24.05
CA ASP A 484 13.80 -36.16 25.34
C ASP A 484 13.00 -35.38 26.40
N SER A 485 12.74 -34.09 26.16
CA SER A 485 11.89 -33.22 26.98
C SER A 485 10.42 -33.14 26.52
N GLY A 486 10.04 -33.88 25.46
CA GLY A 486 8.66 -33.90 24.93
C GLY A 486 8.35 -32.78 23.92
N SER A 487 9.30 -31.93 23.56
CA SER A 487 9.09 -30.82 22.62
C SER A 487 9.21 -31.28 21.15
N ALA A 488 8.30 -30.83 20.29
CA ALA A 488 8.35 -31.11 18.86
C ALA A 488 9.52 -30.37 18.18
N HIS A 489 10.31 -31.06 17.37
CA HIS A 489 11.41 -30.46 16.62
C HIS A 489 11.48 -30.99 15.18
N MET A 490 12.05 -30.18 14.30
CA MET A 490 12.29 -30.55 12.91
C MET A 490 13.49 -31.49 12.82
N VAL A 491 13.33 -32.61 12.12
CA VAL A 491 14.41 -33.58 11.92
C VAL A 491 15.36 -33.05 10.86
N SER A 492 16.65 -32.91 11.20
CA SER A 492 17.65 -32.51 10.22
C SER A 492 17.76 -33.49 9.05
N ILE A 493 17.86 -32.95 7.84
CA ILE A 493 18.09 -33.70 6.61
C ILE A 493 19.49 -33.45 6.03
N SER A 494 20.36 -32.71 6.73
CA SER A 494 21.68 -32.27 6.22
C SER A 494 22.53 -33.43 5.70
N GLU A 495 22.59 -34.52 6.44
CA GLU A 495 23.41 -35.72 6.18
C GLU A 495 22.78 -36.72 5.19
N LYS A 496 21.58 -36.45 4.68
CA LYS A 496 20.90 -37.35 3.74
C LYS A 496 21.36 -37.07 2.31
N ALA A 497 21.63 -38.13 1.55
CA ALA A 497 21.90 -38.04 0.13
C ALA A 497 20.65 -37.59 -0.66
N VAL A 498 20.86 -36.81 -1.72
CA VAL A 498 19.81 -36.45 -2.68
C VAL A 498 19.50 -37.67 -3.53
N THR A 499 18.22 -38.06 -3.61
CA THR A 499 17.74 -39.15 -4.45
C THR A 499 16.45 -38.72 -5.13
N SER A 500 16.14 -39.31 -6.29
CA SER A 500 14.81 -39.16 -6.90
C SER A 500 13.78 -39.87 -6.03
N ARG A 501 12.64 -39.21 -5.77
CA ARG A 501 11.61 -39.66 -4.83
C ARG A 501 10.25 -39.36 -5.40
N THR A 502 9.37 -40.35 -5.33
CA THR A 502 7.99 -40.24 -5.77
C THR A 502 7.06 -40.75 -4.69
N ALA A 503 5.92 -40.09 -4.49
CA ALA A 503 4.85 -40.58 -3.65
C ALA A 503 3.50 -40.35 -4.32
N THR A 504 2.59 -41.32 -4.19
CA THR A 504 1.19 -41.18 -4.59
C THR A 504 0.31 -41.35 -3.38
N ALA A 505 -0.60 -40.40 -3.17
CA ALA A 505 -1.68 -40.49 -2.19
C ALA A 505 -3.01 -40.64 -2.91
N ALA A 506 -3.93 -41.38 -2.31
CA ALA A 506 -5.28 -41.56 -2.81
C ALA A 506 -6.31 -41.14 -1.75
N CYS A 507 -7.48 -40.71 -2.20
CA CYS A 507 -8.68 -40.55 -1.38
C CYS A 507 -9.93 -40.62 -2.26
N ARG A 508 -11.11 -40.65 -1.64
CA ARG A 508 -12.39 -40.74 -2.35
C ARG A 508 -13.38 -39.72 -1.79
N VAL A 509 -14.18 -39.13 -2.67
CA VAL A 509 -15.35 -38.32 -2.32
C VAL A 509 -16.60 -39.09 -2.69
N ARG A 510 -17.32 -39.63 -1.69
CA ARG A 510 -18.60 -40.33 -1.89
C ARG A 510 -19.75 -39.35 -1.86
N PHE A 511 -20.66 -39.49 -2.82
CA PHE A 511 -21.88 -38.68 -2.93
C PHE A 511 -23.05 -39.42 -2.27
N SER A 512 -23.93 -38.68 -1.59
CA SER A 512 -25.16 -39.22 -1.01
C SER A 512 -26.28 -39.35 -2.04
N ASN A 513 -26.16 -38.67 -3.19
CA ASN A 513 -27.12 -38.73 -4.27
C ASN A 513 -26.46 -38.73 -5.66
N LYS A 514 -27.18 -39.22 -6.67
CA LYS A 514 -26.70 -39.30 -8.07
C LYS A 514 -26.70 -37.95 -8.80
N THR A 515 -27.40 -36.95 -8.28
CA THR A 515 -27.54 -35.63 -8.91
C THR A 515 -26.21 -34.91 -8.99
N ALA A 516 -25.40 -34.96 -7.93
CA ALA A 516 -24.09 -34.33 -7.93
C ALA A 516 -23.17 -34.90 -9.02
N MET A 517 -23.13 -36.23 -9.17
CA MET A 517 -22.30 -36.86 -10.20
C MET A 517 -22.75 -36.51 -11.62
N SER A 518 -24.06 -36.56 -11.91
CA SER A 518 -24.59 -36.19 -13.23
C SER A 518 -24.24 -34.74 -13.58
N LEU A 519 -24.36 -33.80 -12.63
CA LEU A 519 -23.99 -32.40 -12.87
C LEU A 519 -22.49 -32.19 -13.09
N ILE A 520 -21.64 -33.01 -12.46
CA ILE A 520 -20.18 -32.97 -12.68
C ILE A 520 -19.86 -33.50 -14.09
N GLN A 521 -20.44 -34.65 -14.48
CA GLN A 521 -20.22 -35.26 -15.80
C GLN A 521 -20.72 -34.37 -16.94
N GLU A 522 -21.85 -33.71 -16.76
CA GLU A 522 -22.41 -32.76 -17.73
C GLU A 522 -21.75 -31.38 -17.68
N ASN A 523 -20.83 -31.14 -16.72
CA ASN A 523 -20.22 -29.84 -16.45
C ASN A 523 -21.24 -28.70 -16.24
N ARG A 524 -22.33 -29.00 -15.52
CA ARG A 524 -23.46 -28.08 -15.26
C ARG A 524 -23.53 -27.58 -13.82
N MET A 525 -22.47 -27.81 -13.05
CA MET A 525 -22.36 -27.27 -11.70
C MET A 525 -22.33 -25.73 -11.75
N LYS A 526 -23.13 -25.08 -10.90
CA LYS A 526 -23.25 -23.60 -10.87
C LYS A 526 -21.92 -22.88 -10.66
N LYS A 527 -20.99 -23.51 -9.95
CA LYS A 527 -19.65 -22.98 -9.65
C LYS A 527 -18.63 -23.23 -10.77
N GLY A 528 -19.00 -23.91 -11.85
CA GLY A 528 -18.12 -24.24 -12.98
C GLY A 528 -17.54 -25.66 -12.90
N ASP A 529 -16.46 -25.88 -13.65
CA ASP A 529 -15.79 -27.19 -13.79
C ASP A 529 -15.18 -27.66 -12.46
N VAL A 530 -15.83 -28.64 -11.84
CA VAL A 530 -15.42 -29.19 -10.54
C VAL A 530 -14.10 -29.93 -10.64
N LEU A 531 -13.90 -30.77 -11.66
CA LEU A 531 -12.71 -31.62 -11.79
C LEU A 531 -11.49 -30.78 -12.14
N GLY A 532 -11.65 -29.81 -13.05
CA GLY A 532 -10.59 -28.87 -13.41
C GLY A 532 -10.15 -28.02 -12.21
N VAL A 533 -11.11 -27.45 -11.46
CA VAL A 533 -10.80 -26.62 -10.29
C VAL A 533 -10.15 -27.45 -9.18
N ALA A 534 -10.65 -28.66 -8.90
CA ALA A 534 -10.06 -29.55 -7.91
C ALA A 534 -8.63 -30.00 -8.28
N ARG A 535 -8.37 -30.25 -9.56
CA ARG A 535 -7.02 -30.58 -10.08
C ARG A 535 -6.04 -29.45 -9.82
N ILE A 536 -6.39 -28.21 -10.17
CA ILE A 536 -5.54 -27.04 -9.91
C ILE A 536 -5.34 -26.82 -8.42
N ALA A 537 -6.38 -26.97 -7.61
CA ALA A 537 -6.30 -26.84 -6.16
C ALA A 537 -5.31 -27.86 -5.54
N GLY A 538 -5.36 -29.12 -5.96
CA GLY A 538 -4.41 -30.15 -5.54
C GLY A 538 -2.96 -29.81 -5.92
N ILE A 539 -2.72 -29.36 -7.16
CA ILE A 539 -1.38 -28.94 -7.63
C ILE A 539 -0.84 -27.77 -6.79
N MET A 540 -1.68 -26.77 -6.51
CA MET A 540 -1.29 -25.62 -5.69
C MET A 540 -1.01 -26.03 -4.25
N ALA A 541 -1.76 -26.98 -3.71
CA ALA A 541 -1.60 -27.45 -2.35
C ALA A 541 -0.29 -28.22 -2.15
N ALA A 542 0.09 -29.09 -3.09
CA ALA A 542 1.39 -29.77 -3.08
C ALA A 542 2.56 -28.78 -2.95
N LYS A 543 2.52 -27.68 -3.73
CA LYS A 543 3.56 -26.65 -3.73
C LYS A 543 3.65 -25.83 -2.44
N ARG A 544 2.63 -25.93 -1.58
CA ARG A 544 2.49 -25.15 -0.34
C ARG A 544 2.38 -26.02 0.91
N THR A 545 2.68 -27.32 0.81
CA THR A 545 2.70 -28.23 1.96
C THR A 545 3.50 -27.72 3.17
N PRO A 546 4.72 -27.16 3.04
CA PRO A 546 5.44 -26.62 4.20
C PRO A 546 4.79 -25.37 4.82
N ASP A 547 3.90 -24.66 4.11
CA ASP A 547 3.09 -23.57 4.68
C ASP A 547 1.94 -24.10 5.53
N LEU A 548 1.45 -25.32 5.23
CA LEU A 548 0.22 -25.89 5.76
C LEU A 548 0.47 -26.91 6.88
N ILE A 549 1.53 -27.71 6.75
CA ILE A 549 1.88 -28.78 7.68
C ILE A 549 3.17 -28.38 8.42
N PRO A 550 3.10 -28.12 9.74
CA PRO A 550 4.28 -27.79 10.52
C PRO A 550 5.36 -28.88 10.44
N LEU A 551 6.63 -28.48 10.47
CA LEU A 551 7.81 -29.37 10.46
C LEU A 551 8.06 -30.12 9.15
N CYS A 552 7.26 -29.90 8.11
CA CYS A 552 7.62 -30.26 6.74
C CYS A 552 8.76 -29.37 6.22
N HIS A 553 9.68 -29.95 5.45
CA HIS A 553 10.73 -29.18 4.78
C HIS A 553 10.17 -28.56 3.50
N PRO A 554 10.67 -27.39 3.07
CA PRO A 554 10.42 -26.93 1.72
C PRO A 554 11.14 -27.84 0.71
N ILE A 555 10.36 -28.54 -0.12
CA ILE A 555 10.87 -29.45 -1.15
C ILE A 555 10.72 -28.80 -2.52
N ALA A 556 11.78 -28.82 -3.33
CA ALA A 556 11.73 -28.44 -4.73
C ALA A 556 11.05 -29.57 -5.54
N ILE A 557 9.75 -29.45 -5.75
CA ILE A 557 8.95 -30.44 -6.47
C ILE A 557 9.25 -30.37 -7.97
N SER A 558 9.59 -31.52 -8.57
CA SER A 558 9.86 -31.66 -10.01
C SER A 558 8.58 -31.90 -10.80
N HIS A 559 7.61 -32.63 -10.25
CA HIS A 559 6.35 -32.96 -10.90
C HIS A 559 5.20 -33.15 -9.92
N VAL A 560 3.99 -32.73 -10.30
CA VAL A 560 2.73 -33.00 -9.60
C VAL A 560 1.66 -33.37 -10.63
N ALA A 561 1.04 -34.53 -10.47
CA ALA A 561 -0.15 -34.94 -11.19
C ALA A 561 -1.28 -35.25 -10.21
N ILE A 562 -2.48 -34.77 -10.53
CA ILE A 562 -3.70 -35.03 -9.76
C ILE A 562 -4.71 -35.63 -10.73
N ASP A 563 -5.07 -36.88 -10.54
CA ASP A 563 -6.08 -37.59 -11.32
C ASP A 563 -7.37 -37.67 -10.52
N LEU A 564 -8.49 -37.41 -11.19
CA LEU A 564 -9.83 -37.41 -10.60
C LEU A 564 -10.75 -38.20 -11.52
N ASP A 565 -11.06 -39.42 -11.13
CA ASP A 565 -11.82 -40.36 -11.95
C ASP A 565 -13.12 -40.76 -11.23
N PRO A 566 -14.26 -40.81 -11.94
CA PRO A 566 -15.48 -41.38 -11.37
C PRO A 566 -15.26 -42.86 -11.02
N ALA A 567 -15.60 -43.24 -9.78
CA ALA A 567 -15.56 -44.64 -9.36
C ALA A 567 -16.60 -45.47 -10.12
N GLU A 568 -16.36 -46.77 -10.27
CA GLU A 568 -17.33 -47.72 -10.82
C GLU A 568 -18.68 -47.59 -10.08
N GLY A 569 -19.76 -47.40 -10.84
CA GLY A 569 -21.10 -47.14 -10.31
C GLY A 569 -21.49 -45.66 -10.16
N GLY A 570 -20.55 -44.71 -10.34
CA GLY A 570 -20.84 -43.27 -10.38
C GLY A 570 -21.22 -42.64 -9.04
N GLU A 571 -20.97 -43.33 -7.92
CA GLU A 571 -21.33 -42.86 -6.57
C GLU A 571 -20.18 -42.11 -5.88
N ALA A 572 -19.03 -41.98 -6.55
CA ALA A 572 -17.89 -41.27 -6.00
C ALA A 572 -16.89 -40.81 -7.05
N ILE A 573 -15.99 -39.92 -6.64
CA ILE A 573 -14.76 -39.59 -7.37
C ILE A 573 -13.58 -40.14 -6.60
N GLU A 574 -12.74 -40.92 -7.28
CA GLU A 574 -11.42 -41.33 -6.80
C GLU A 574 -10.40 -40.26 -7.19
N ILE A 575 -9.58 -39.88 -6.23
CA ILE A 575 -8.56 -38.85 -6.40
C ILE A 575 -7.21 -39.48 -6.12
N ARG A 576 -6.29 -39.40 -7.08
CA ARG A 576 -4.89 -39.83 -6.94
C ARG A 576 -3.97 -38.64 -7.17
N ALA A 577 -3.10 -38.37 -6.21
CA ALA A 577 -2.14 -37.29 -6.28
C ALA A 577 -0.72 -37.86 -6.25
N THR A 578 0.01 -37.72 -7.35
CA THR A 578 1.39 -38.19 -7.51
C THR A 578 2.34 -37.00 -7.51
N VAL A 579 3.32 -37.00 -6.62
CA VAL A 579 4.33 -35.96 -6.48
C VAL A 579 5.72 -36.57 -6.62
N THR A 580 6.61 -35.90 -7.35
CA THR A 580 8.00 -36.32 -7.56
C THR A 580 8.96 -35.17 -7.27
N CYS A 581 10.12 -35.47 -6.69
CA CYS A 581 11.22 -34.52 -6.51
C CYS A 581 12.58 -35.21 -6.57
N ASP A 582 13.64 -34.44 -6.76
CA ASP A 582 15.00 -34.85 -6.44
C ASP A 582 15.41 -34.18 -5.12
N GLY A 583 15.46 -34.96 -4.04
CA GLY A 583 15.54 -34.38 -2.70
C GLY A 583 16.09 -35.30 -1.62
N LYS A 584 16.37 -34.69 -0.46
CA LYS A 584 16.91 -35.37 0.73
C LYS A 584 15.81 -36.00 1.62
N THR A 585 14.55 -35.67 1.38
CA THR A 585 13.38 -36.14 2.13
C THR A 585 12.26 -36.56 1.17
N GLY A 586 11.38 -37.44 1.62
CA GLY A 586 10.22 -37.91 0.85
C GLY A 586 9.16 -36.84 0.64
N VAL A 587 8.26 -37.10 -0.32
CA VAL A 587 7.18 -36.22 -0.79
C VAL A 587 5.77 -36.74 -0.42
N GLU A 588 5.69 -37.61 0.59
CA GLU A 588 4.43 -38.21 1.03
C GLU A 588 3.45 -37.15 1.54
N MET A 589 3.95 -36.13 2.23
CA MET A 589 3.12 -35.06 2.78
C MET A 589 2.58 -34.14 1.67
N GLU A 590 3.37 -33.91 0.63
CA GLU A 590 2.96 -33.16 -0.56
C GLU A 590 1.85 -33.89 -1.30
N ALA A 591 1.99 -35.21 -1.48
CA ALA A 591 0.96 -36.05 -2.09
C ALA A 591 -0.35 -36.08 -1.26
N LEU A 592 -0.25 -36.30 0.06
CA LEU A 592 -1.40 -36.30 0.98
C LEU A 592 -2.12 -34.95 0.99
N THR A 593 -1.37 -33.86 1.11
CA THR A 593 -1.91 -32.49 1.12
C THR A 593 -2.65 -32.19 -0.18
N ALA A 594 -2.10 -32.62 -1.31
CA ALA A 594 -2.69 -32.45 -2.62
C ALA A 594 -4.00 -33.23 -2.78
N ALA A 595 -4.02 -34.51 -2.42
CA ALA A 595 -5.22 -35.35 -2.47
C ALA A 595 -6.33 -34.79 -1.55
N SER A 596 -6.01 -34.44 -0.30
CA SER A 596 -6.98 -33.86 0.64
C SER A 596 -7.55 -32.53 0.14
N THR A 597 -6.72 -31.67 -0.43
CA THR A 597 -7.18 -30.36 -0.91
C THR A 597 -8.04 -30.49 -2.16
N ALA A 598 -7.70 -31.40 -3.07
CA ALA A 598 -8.55 -31.72 -4.21
C ALA A 598 -9.92 -32.23 -3.75
N ALA A 599 -9.97 -33.14 -2.76
CA ALA A 599 -11.22 -33.64 -2.18
C ALA A 599 -12.06 -32.54 -1.52
N LEU A 600 -11.44 -31.66 -0.72
CA LEU A 600 -12.12 -30.51 -0.10
C LEU A 600 -12.66 -29.54 -1.16
N THR A 601 -11.98 -29.41 -2.29
CA THR A 601 -12.42 -28.57 -3.40
C THR A 601 -13.64 -29.17 -4.08
N VAL A 602 -13.64 -30.48 -4.37
CA VAL A 602 -14.85 -31.18 -4.84
C VAL A 602 -16.01 -30.97 -3.88
N TYR A 603 -15.76 -31.10 -2.58
CA TYR A 603 -16.78 -30.88 -1.55
C TYR A 603 -17.33 -29.45 -1.58
N ASP A 604 -16.47 -28.43 -1.59
CA ASP A 604 -16.92 -27.03 -1.61
C ASP A 604 -17.74 -26.71 -2.87
N MET A 605 -17.33 -27.27 -4.00
CA MET A 605 -18.00 -27.08 -5.27
C MET A 605 -19.39 -27.73 -5.30
N CYS A 606 -19.57 -28.85 -4.60
CA CYS A 606 -20.78 -29.67 -4.66
C CYS A 606 -21.74 -29.55 -3.46
N LYS A 607 -21.33 -28.94 -2.32
CA LYS A 607 -22.12 -28.89 -1.07
C LYS A 607 -23.52 -28.24 -1.17
N ALA A 608 -23.78 -27.49 -2.24
CA ALA A 608 -25.10 -26.91 -2.51
C ALA A 608 -26.09 -27.93 -3.09
N VAL A 609 -25.60 -28.94 -3.80
CA VAL A 609 -26.37 -29.98 -4.48
C VAL A 609 -26.42 -31.26 -3.65
N ASP A 610 -25.33 -31.56 -2.93
CA ASP A 610 -25.24 -32.73 -2.06
C ASP A 610 -24.63 -32.34 -0.72
N LYS A 611 -25.44 -32.33 0.33
CA LYS A 611 -25.00 -32.01 1.71
C LYS A 611 -24.48 -33.23 2.48
N GLY A 612 -24.74 -34.44 1.97
CA GLY A 612 -24.40 -35.70 2.62
C GLY A 612 -23.10 -36.33 2.12
N MET A 613 -22.32 -35.60 1.33
CA MET A 613 -21.03 -36.09 0.81
C MET A 613 -20.07 -36.44 1.96
N VAL A 614 -19.20 -37.42 1.70
CA VAL A 614 -18.17 -37.88 2.63
C VAL A 614 -16.83 -37.94 1.91
N ILE A 615 -15.80 -37.36 2.52
CA ILE A 615 -14.40 -37.56 2.11
C ILE A 615 -13.82 -38.66 2.99
N ASP A 616 -13.27 -39.71 2.39
CA ASP A 616 -12.63 -40.80 3.12
C ASP A 616 -11.41 -41.37 2.39
N GLY A 617 -10.74 -42.32 3.05
CA GLY A 617 -9.67 -43.12 2.44
C GLY A 617 -8.38 -42.36 2.14
N VAL A 618 -8.15 -41.18 2.73
CA VAL A 618 -6.90 -40.42 2.55
C VAL A 618 -5.72 -41.23 3.06
N ARG A 619 -4.88 -41.73 2.15
CA ARG A 619 -3.69 -42.52 2.48
C ARG A 619 -2.63 -42.45 1.39
N VAL A 620 -1.37 -42.69 1.75
CA VAL A 620 -0.30 -42.96 0.77
C VAL A 620 -0.54 -44.36 0.20
N VAL A 621 -0.53 -44.50 -1.12
CA VAL A 621 -0.70 -45.77 -1.83
C VAL A 621 0.55 -46.24 -2.54
N PHE A 622 1.50 -45.33 -2.78
CA PHE A 622 2.77 -45.66 -3.40
C PHE A 622 3.85 -44.69 -2.89
N LYS A 623 5.05 -45.20 -2.66
CA LYS A 623 6.26 -44.38 -2.49
C LYS A 623 7.45 -45.11 -3.08
N ASP A 624 8.38 -44.35 -3.65
CA ASP A 624 9.61 -44.88 -4.23
C ASP A 624 10.78 -43.91 -3.99
N GLY A 625 11.98 -44.49 -3.88
CA GLY A 625 13.22 -43.78 -3.59
C GLY A 625 13.57 -43.65 -2.09
N GLY A 626 14.74 -43.08 -1.82
CA GLY A 626 15.29 -42.95 -0.46
C GLY A 626 15.81 -44.26 0.14
N ARG A 627 16.08 -44.27 1.46
CA ARG A 627 16.65 -45.44 2.16
C ARG A 627 15.67 -46.60 2.30
N SER A 628 14.36 -46.32 2.33
CA SER A 628 13.31 -47.33 2.53
C SER A 628 12.92 -48.09 1.25
N GLY A 629 13.42 -47.66 0.09
CA GLY A 629 13.07 -48.26 -1.20
C GLY A 629 11.61 -48.08 -1.60
N ARG A 630 11.19 -48.88 -2.59
CA ARG A 630 9.82 -48.90 -3.12
C ARG A 630 8.86 -49.56 -2.13
N TRP A 631 7.71 -48.92 -1.93
CA TRP A 631 6.59 -49.45 -1.15
C TRP A 631 5.28 -49.10 -1.87
N GLU A 632 4.37 -50.05 -1.86
CA GLU A 632 3.05 -49.95 -2.49
C GLU A 632 2.04 -50.49 -1.49
N ALA A 633 0.90 -49.83 -1.35
CA ALA A 633 -0.16 -50.28 -0.45
C ALA A 633 -0.88 -51.47 -1.10
N ASP A 634 -1.09 -52.54 -0.32
CA ASP A 634 -1.88 -53.71 -0.72
C ASP A 634 -3.34 -53.36 -1.07
#